data_AF-A0A7V4NGK9-F1
#
_entry.id   AF-A0A7V4NGK9-F1
#
_cell.length_a   1.000
_cell.length_b   1.000
_cell.length_c   1.000
_cell.angle_alpha   90.00
_cell.angle_beta   90.00
_cell.angle_gamma   90.00
#
_symmetry.space_group_name_H-M   'P 1'
#
loop_
_entity.id
_entity.type
_entity.pdbx_description
1 polymer ?
#
loop_
_entity_poly.entity_id
_entity_poly.type
_entity_poly.pdbx_seq_one_letter_code
_entity_poly.pdbx_strand_id
1 'polypeptide(L)'
;MNEEEQKILYLSLLSSSVQILESFFPHPLPAARLGLANMISLLVIIKYGLRTALNVSVLRTIISALFLGTVVSISFVLSFSSAVISTLGMYVVYLISKKTFFKLSCLGISIIGSVIHNLNQLCIIYLFFIPQKNIFLFTPILLFFATLSGTMTGVISLSTMRYLYNSNKEEKNWLVYSQQIFDDEKISLQDWTQIILLLISIIFVLVTKNIFLNIGIFFLCFLIHLFTRQINSLVVSIKKILWLLLFSFFLPLFFVRGGDEFLKYKFVSLTKEGLFVGSIYSLRLINIVILSNLATNMIKKEKLILFIKKFLGKKLSMILVTGFYILPDFIKEIKSKLKRISSFKDIPKFFAEYL
;
A
#
# COMPACT_ATOMS: atom_id res chain seq x y z
N MET A 1 10.26 -19.78 -16.70
CA MET A 1 10.18 -19.65 -15.23
C MET A 1 10.30 -21.02 -14.62
N ASN A 2 11.11 -21.18 -13.56
CA ASN A 2 11.16 -22.42 -12.78
C ASN A 2 9.96 -22.52 -11.81
N GLU A 3 9.81 -23.67 -11.13
CA GLU A 3 8.68 -23.91 -10.22
C GLU A 3 8.57 -22.88 -9.09
N GLU A 4 9.71 -22.47 -8.52
CA GLU A 4 9.75 -21.46 -7.45
C GLU A 4 9.26 -20.09 -7.97
N GLU A 5 9.63 -19.70 -9.18
CA GLU A 5 9.18 -18.48 -9.83
C GLU A 5 7.67 -18.50 -10.13
N GLN A 6 7.16 -19.62 -10.62
CA GLN A 6 5.72 -19.80 -10.87
C GLN A 6 4.93 -19.71 -9.57
N LYS A 7 5.42 -20.35 -8.50
CA LYS A 7 4.84 -20.25 -7.16
C LYS A 7 4.77 -18.80 -6.69
N ILE A 8 5.87 -18.05 -6.78
CA ILE A 8 5.90 -16.63 -6.42
C ILE A 8 4.92 -15.82 -7.28
N LEU A 9 4.85 -16.07 -8.59
CA LEU A 9 3.90 -15.42 -9.49
C LEU A 9 2.46 -15.63 -9.05
N TYR A 10 2.03 -16.89 -8.85
CA TYR A 10 0.67 -17.22 -8.46
C TYR A 10 0.28 -16.64 -7.09
N LEU A 11 1.17 -16.75 -6.10
CA LEU A 11 0.95 -16.15 -4.78
C LEU A 11 0.88 -14.62 -4.86
N SER A 12 1.70 -14.00 -5.70
CA SER A 12 1.68 -12.55 -5.94
C SER A 12 0.40 -12.12 -6.64
N LEU A 13 -0.08 -12.89 -7.62
CA LEU A 13 -1.36 -12.65 -8.33
C LEU A 13 -2.55 -12.76 -7.38
N LEU A 14 -2.60 -13.82 -6.56
CA LEU A 14 -3.62 -13.99 -5.51
C LEU A 14 -3.61 -12.81 -4.56
N SER A 15 -2.44 -12.48 -4.02
CA SER A 15 -2.34 -11.41 -3.05
C SER A 15 -2.65 -10.03 -3.65
N SER A 16 -2.26 -9.78 -4.92
CA SER A 16 -2.56 -8.53 -5.63
C SER A 16 -4.05 -8.39 -5.89
N SER A 17 -4.69 -9.48 -6.30
CA SER A 17 -6.12 -9.51 -6.58
C SER A 17 -6.92 -9.25 -5.31
N VAL A 18 -6.55 -9.90 -4.20
CA VAL A 18 -7.18 -9.65 -2.89
C VAL A 18 -6.99 -8.19 -2.47
N GLN A 19 -5.80 -7.62 -2.61
CA GLN A 19 -5.53 -6.22 -2.29
C GLN A 19 -6.35 -5.24 -3.15
N ILE A 20 -6.49 -5.53 -4.45
CA ILE A 20 -7.30 -4.71 -5.37
C ILE A 20 -8.78 -4.83 -5.02
N LEU A 21 -9.29 -6.04 -4.77
CA LEU A 21 -10.68 -6.25 -4.34
C LEU A 21 -10.98 -5.54 -3.02
N GLU A 22 -10.05 -5.60 -2.07
CA GLU A 22 -10.14 -4.89 -0.79
C GLU A 22 -10.25 -3.38 -0.99
N SER A 23 -9.51 -2.82 -1.96
CA SER A 23 -9.51 -1.38 -2.25
C SER A 23 -10.86 -0.81 -2.74
N PHE A 24 -11.78 -1.66 -3.20
CA PHE A 24 -13.13 -1.23 -3.60
C PHE A 24 -14.11 -1.15 -2.43
N PHE A 25 -13.78 -1.71 -1.26
CA PHE A 25 -14.63 -1.58 -0.08
C PHE A 25 -14.48 -0.18 0.53
N PRO A 26 -15.58 0.43 1.04
CA PRO A 26 -15.48 1.68 1.78
C PRO A 26 -14.77 1.43 3.10
N HIS A 27 -13.73 2.23 3.40
CA HIS A 27 -12.96 2.11 4.63
C HIS A 27 -13.37 3.22 5.60
N PRO A 28 -13.64 2.91 6.89
CA PRO A 28 -14.08 3.91 7.86
C PRO A 28 -12.98 4.93 8.19
N LEU A 29 -11.71 4.53 8.09
CA LEU A 29 -10.54 5.39 8.30
C LEU A 29 -9.47 5.14 7.23
N PRO A 30 -8.61 6.13 6.91
CA PRO A 30 -7.59 6.03 5.85
C PRO A 30 -6.61 4.87 5.99
N ALA A 31 -6.34 4.48 7.24
CA ALA A 31 -5.39 3.43 7.59
C ALA A 31 -6.07 2.13 8.04
N ALA A 32 -7.40 2.10 8.19
CA ALA A 32 -8.12 0.92 8.67
C ALA A 32 -8.50 0.03 7.48
N ARG A 33 -7.57 -0.82 7.05
CA ARG A 33 -7.80 -1.90 6.06
C ARG A 33 -8.12 -3.21 6.77
N LEU A 34 -8.82 -4.13 6.08
CA LEU A 34 -9.13 -5.46 6.59
C LEU A 34 -7.88 -6.34 6.71
N GLY A 35 -6.89 -6.11 5.84
CA GLY A 35 -5.60 -6.80 5.89
C GLY A 35 -5.62 -8.19 5.24
N LEU A 36 -6.61 -8.50 4.41
CA LEU A 36 -6.75 -9.81 3.75
C LEU A 36 -5.54 -10.15 2.89
N ALA A 37 -4.91 -9.16 2.26
CA ALA A 37 -3.68 -9.38 1.52
C ALA A 37 -2.53 -9.80 2.47
N ASN A 38 -2.39 -9.17 3.65
CA ASN A 38 -1.33 -9.48 4.63
C ASN A 38 -1.46 -10.89 5.21
N MET A 39 -2.67 -11.44 5.26
CA MET A 39 -2.92 -12.84 5.58
C MET A 39 -2.10 -13.79 4.68
N ILE A 40 -2.06 -13.53 3.37
CA ILE A 40 -1.28 -14.34 2.42
C ILE A 40 0.22 -14.22 2.73
N SER A 41 0.71 -13.04 3.09
CA SER A 41 2.11 -12.86 3.52
C SER A 41 2.44 -13.73 4.74
N LEU A 42 1.54 -13.81 5.73
CA LEU A 42 1.70 -14.68 6.89
C LEU A 42 1.70 -16.17 6.51
N LEU A 43 0.75 -16.61 5.68
CA LEU A 43 0.68 -18.00 5.22
C LEU A 43 1.94 -18.41 4.44
N VAL A 44 2.45 -17.52 3.59
CA VAL A 44 3.70 -17.72 2.84
C VAL A 44 4.92 -17.74 3.77
N ILE A 45 4.97 -16.90 4.81
CA ILE A 45 6.02 -16.97 5.84
C ILE A 45 6.06 -18.37 6.46
N ILE A 46 4.90 -18.89 6.86
CA ILE A 46 4.81 -20.17 7.58
C ILE A 46 5.18 -21.35 6.66
N LYS A 47 4.68 -21.38 5.42
CA LYS A 47 4.91 -22.48 4.46
C LYS A 47 6.27 -22.39 3.75
N TYR A 48 6.68 -21.21 3.31
CA TYR A 48 7.78 -21.03 2.35
C TYR A 48 8.91 -20.11 2.85
N GLY A 49 8.79 -19.53 4.03
CA GLY A 49 9.81 -18.71 4.67
C GLY A 49 9.89 -17.26 4.19
N LEU A 50 10.87 -16.52 4.74
CA LEU A 50 10.98 -15.07 4.56
C LEU A 50 11.20 -14.63 3.11
N ARG A 51 12.11 -15.29 2.38
CA ARG A 51 12.51 -14.86 1.03
C ARG A 51 11.31 -14.85 0.08
N THR A 52 10.53 -15.93 0.09
CA THR A 52 9.31 -16.05 -0.70
C THR A 52 8.27 -15.02 -0.28
N ALA A 53 8.07 -14.82 1.03
CA ALA A 53 7.12 -13.86 1.56
C ALA A 53 7.46 -12.41 1.18
N LEU A 54 8.74 -12.03 1.24
CA LEU A 54 9.20 -10.71 0.82
C LEU A 54 8.98 -10.50 -0.67
N ASN A 55 9.39 -11.46 -1.51
CA ASN A 55 9.17 -11.40 -2.95
C ASN A 55 7.69 -11.20 -3.28
N VAL A 56 6.79 -11.98 -2.64
CA VAL A 56 5.34 -11.86 -2.81
C VAL A 56 4.83 -10.50 -2.34
N SER A 57 5.28 -10.01 -1.18
CA SER A 57 4.84 -8.71 -0.64
C SER A 57 5.26 -7.51 -1.51
N VAL A 58 6.48 -7.55 -2.04
CA VAL A 58 7.04 -6.54 -2.96
C VAL A 58 6.29 -6.57 -4.28
N LEU A 59 6.19 -7.74 -4.92
CA LEU A 59 5.50 -7.88 -6.20
C LEU A 59 4.03 -7.49 -6.09
N ARG A 60 3.35 -7.90 -5.02
CA ARG A 60 1.95 -7.57 -4.79
C ARG A 60 1.68 -6.08 -4.77
N THR A 61 2.47 -5.34 -3.99
CA THR A 61 2.26 -3.90 -3.80
C THR A 61 2.57 -3.13 -5.08
N ILE A 62 3.54 -3.58 -5.87
CA ILE A 62 3.86 -3.01 -7.19
C ILE A 62 2.77 -3.34 -8.22
N ILE A 63 2.40 -4.62 -8.38
CA ILE A 63 1.40 -5.08 -9.35
C ILE A 63 0.05 -4.39 -9.10
N SER A 64 -0.40 -4.36 -7.84
CA SER A 64 -1.65 -3.69 -7.48
C SER A 64 -1.64 -2.19 -7.75
N ALA A 65 -0.52 -1.51 -7.48
CA ALA A 65 -0.39 -0.09 -7.75
C ALA A 65 -0.30 0.23 -9.25
N LEU A 66 0.35 -0.61 -10.06
CA LEU A 66 0.36 -0.48 -11.52
C LEU A 66 -1.06 -0.66 -12.09
N PHE A 67 -1.78 -1.67 -11.61
CA PHE A 67 -3.15 -1.92 -12.03
C PHE A 67 -4.07 -0.74 -11.71
N LEU A 68 -4.03 -0.26 -10.46
CA LEU A 68 -4.85 0.86 -9.98
C LEU A 68 -4.40 2.24 -10.49
N GLY A 69 -3.22 2.36 -11.10
CA GLY A 69 -2.65 3.65 -11.50
C GLY A 69 -2.26 4.51 -10.30
N THR A 70 -1.60 3.90 -9.31
CA THR A 70 -1.23 4.59 -8.05
C THR A 70 0.25 4.44 -7.71
N VAL A 71 1.10 3.97 -8.62
CA VAL A 71 2.54 3.73 -8.38
C VAL A 71 3.27 4.97 -7.88
N VAL A 72 2.91 6.15 -8.36
CA VAL A 72 3.55 7.41 -7.99
C VAL A 72 2.90 8.05 -6.75
N SER A 73 1.84 7.45 -6.21
CA SER A 73 1.02 8.05 -5.16
C SER A 73 1.58 7.82 -3.75
N ILE A 74 1.14 8.66 -2.82
CA ILE A 74 1.35 8.51 -1.38
C ILE A 74 0.89 7.12 -0.91
N SER A 75 -0.24 6.64 -1.42
CA SER A 75 -0.81 5.34 -1.07
C SER A 75 0.11 4.17 -1.43
N PHE A 76 0.87 4.28 -2.52
CA PHE A 76 1.86 3.26 -2.88
C PHE A 76 3.02 3.24 -1.89
N VAL A 77 3.58 4.40 -1.55
CA VAL A 77 4.68 4.51 -0.57
C VAL A 77 4.27 3.91 0.78
N LEU A 78 3.08 4.27 1.27
CA LEU A 78 2.53 3.74 2.51
C LEU A 78 2.31 2.22 2.45
N SER A 79 1.74 1.70 1.35
CA SER A 79 1.44 0.28 1.19
C SER A 79 2.71 -0.57 1.01
N PHE A 80 3.66 -0.10 0.20
CA PHE A 80 4.90 -0.80 -0.12
C PHE A 80 5.78 -0.94 1.11
N SER A 81 6.13 0.19 1.75
CA SER A 81 7.01 0.19 2.92
C SER A 81 6.40 -0.61 4.07
N SER A 82 5.11 -0.45 4.32
CA SER A 82 4.44 -1.17 5.42
C SER A 82 4.29 -2.66 5.14
N ALA A 83 4.10 -3.08 3.89
CA ALA A 83 4.10 -4.50 3.54
C ALA A 83 5.46 -5.15 3.80
N VAL A 84 6.57 -4.50 3.42
CA VAL A 84 7.93 -5.00 3.67
C VAL A 84 8.21 -5.09 5.17
N ILE A 85 7.96 -3.99 5.90
CA ILE A 85 8.29 -3.89 7.33
C ILE A 85 7.42 -4.83 8.17
N SER A 86 6.12 -4.94 7.89
CA SER A 86 5.25 -5.91 8.58
C SER A 86 5.62 -7.36 8.26
N THR A 87 6.03 -7.68 7.02
CA THR A 87 6.48 -9.04 6.65
C THR A 87 7.75 -9.42 7.41
N LEU A 88 8.73 -8.50 7.50
CA LEU A 88 9.93 -8.69 8.32
C LEU A 88 9.58 -8.87 9.80
N GLY A 89 8.72 -8.00 10.34
CA GLY A 89 8.27 -8.07 11.73
C GLY A 89 7.58 -9.40 12.05
N MET A 90 6.63 -9.84 11.21
CA MET A 90 5.97 -11.13 11.35
C MET A 90 6.96 -12.29 11.32
N TYR A 91 7.96 -12.25 10.43
CA TYR A 91 8.98 -13.31 10.37
C TYR A 91 9.85 -13.35 11.62
N VAL A 92 10.28 -12.20 12.14
CA VAL A 92 11.04 -12.13 13.40
C VAL A 92 10.23 -12.72 14.54
N VAL A 93 8.96 -12.35 14.67
CA VAL A 93 8.05 -12.89 15.69
C VAL A 93 7.83 -14.40 15.49
N TYR A 94 7.72 -14.87 14.25
CA TYR A 94 7.62 -16.29 13.92
C TYR A 94 8.86 -17.08 14.36
N LEU A 95 10.07 -16.55 14.16
CA LEU A 95 11.31 -17.18 14.64
C LEU A 95 11.38 -17.24 16.16
N ILE A 96 10.99 -16.15 16.84
CA ILE A 96 10.95 -16.10 18.31
C ILE A 96 9.96 -17.12 18.86
N SER A 97 8.77 -17.21 18.24
CA SER A 97 7.73 -18.19 18.61
C SER A 97 8.21 -19.64 18.51
N LYS A 98 9.07 -19.96 17.53
CA LYS A 98 9.66 -21.30 17.40
C LYS A 98 10.70 -21.63 18.46
N LYS A 99 11.44 -20.62 18.94
CA LYS A 99 12.61 -20.80 19.83
C LYS A 99 12.28 -20.67 21.32
N THR A 100 11.18 -20.01 21.67
CA THR A 100 10.82 -19.72 23.06
C THR A 100 9.69 -20.62 23.57
N PHE A 101 9.55 -20.76 24.89
CA PHE A 101 8.40 -21.42 25.51
C PHE A 101 7.07 -20.71 25.19
N PHE A 102 7.13 -19.42 24.82
CA PHE A 102 5.99 -18.64 24.34
C PHE A 102 5.68 -18.96 22.88
N LYS A 103 4.98 -20.09 22.65
CA LYS A 103 4.44 -20.45 21.33
C LYS A 103 3.32 -19.48 20.95
N LEU A 104 3.68 -18.37 20.32
CA LEU A 104 2.71 -17.45 19.70
C LEU A 104 1.98 -18.19 18.58
N SER A 105 0.65 -18.23 18.69
CA SER A 105 -0.21 -18.79 17.67
C SER A 105 -0.16 -17.95 16.39
N CYS A 106 -0.59 -18.53 15.28
CA CYS A 106 -0.75 -17.84 13.99
C CYS A 106 -1.55 -16.52 14.14
N LEU A 107 -2.54 -16.51 15.05
CA LEU A 107 -3.31 -15.34 15.44
C LEU A 107 -2.41 -14.22 16.00
N GLY A 108 -1.55 -14.53 16.98
CA GLY A 108 -0.67 -13.54 17.62
C GLY A 108 0.32 -12.91 16.65
N ILE A 109 0.90 -13.71 15.75
CA ILE A 109 1.80 -13.21 14.70
C ILE A 109 1.05 -12.25 13.77
N SER A 110 -0.19 -12.58 13.40
CA SER A 110 -1.03 -11.72 12.56
C SER A 110 -1.36 -10.38 13.22
N ILE A 111 -1.72 -10.39 14.52
CA ILE A 111 -2.00 -9.17 15.29
C ILE A 111 -0.76 -8.27 15.34
N ILE A 112 0.40 -8.83 15.68
CA ILE A 112 1.65 -8.06 15.72
C ILE A 112 2.01 -7.53 14.33
N GLY A 113 1.83 -8.33 13.29
CA GLY A 113 2.01 -7.91 11.90
C GLY A 113 1.13 -6.71 11.53
N SER A 114 -0.15 -6.74 11.90
CA SER A 114 -1.09 -5.64 11.68
C SER A 114 -0.68 -4.37 12.44
N VAL A 115 -0.26 -4.53 13.70
CA VAL A 115 0.24 -3.41 14.52
C VAL A 115 1.47 -2.77 13.89
N ILE A 116 2.48 -3.57 13.52
CA ILE A 116 3.70 -3.08 12.85
C ILE A 116 3.35 -2.39 11.53
N HIS A 117 2.40 -2.93 10.77
CA HIS A 117 1.94 -2.34 9.51
C HIS A 117 1.37 -0.94 9.72
N ASN A 118 0.43 -0.77 10.66
CA ASN A 118 -0.21 0.51 10.93
C ASN A 118 0.74 1.54 11.57
N LEU A 119 1.60 1.08 12.50
CA LEU A 119 2.64 1.94 13.09
C LEU A 119 3.61 2.44 12.02
N ASN A 120 4.03 1.58 11.09
CA ASN A 120 4.91 2.00 10.01
C ASN A 120 4.25 3.03 9.09
N GLN A 121 2.97 2.84 8.72
CA GLN A 121 2.23 3.85 7.95
C GLN A 121 2.21 5.20 8.69
N LEU A 122 1.93 5.19 9.99
CA LEU A 122 1.91 6.41 10.81
C LEU A 122 3.29 7.08 10.87
N CYS A 123 4.37 6.29 11.01
CA CYS A 123 5.74 6.79 11.00
C CYS A 123 6.10 7.45 9.66
N ILE A 124 5.72 6.86 8.52
CA ILE A 124 5.96 7.46 7.20
C ILE A 124 5.18 8.77 7.04
N ILE A 125 3.92 8.81 7.49
CA ILE A 125 3.12 10.03 7.47
C ILE A 125 3.81 11.11 8.31
N TYR A 126 4.26 10.78 9.52
CA TYR A 126 4.99 11.69 10.38
C TYR A 126 6.28 12.22 9.72
N LEU A 127 7.12 11.33 9.16
CA LEU A 127 8.44 11.71 8.67
C LEU A 127 8.39 12.55 7.40
N PHE A 128 7.50 12.23 6.47
CA PHE A 128 7.52 12.85 5.14
C PHE A 128 6.41 13.88 4.93
N PHE A 129 5.24 13.68 5.54
CA PHE A 129 4.03 14.39 5.14
C PHE A 129 3.56 15.41 6.18
N ILE A 130 3.46 14.99 7.43
CA ILE A 130 2.91 15.76 8.55
C ILE A 130 3.90 15.68 9.72
N PRO A 131 4.98 16.49 9.70
CA PRO A 131 6.05 16.45 10.70
C PRO A 131 5.64 17.09 12.03
N GLN A 132 4.63 16.50 12.68
CA GLN A 132 4.07 16.94 13.95
C GLN A 132 3.85 15.74 14.89
N LYS A 133 4.46 15.78 16.08
CA LYS A 133 4.43 14.68 17.05
C LYS A 133 3.03 14.27 17.49
N ASN A 134 2.07 15.20 17.49
CA ASN A 134 0.69 14.97 17.89
C ASN A 134 -0.04 13.96 16.99
N ILE A 135 0.51 13.62 15.82
CA ILE A 135 -0.02 12.56 14.96
C ILE A 135 -0.08 11.21 15.69
N PHE A 136 0.82 10.98 16.66
CA PHE A 136 0.84 9.75 17.46
C PHE A 136 -0.30 9.66 18.48
N LEU A 137 -1.09 10.71 18.69
CA LEU A 137 -2.33 10.64 19.50
C LEU A 137 -3.38 9.71 18.87
N PHE A 138 -3.26 9.41 17.58
CA PHE A 138 -4.14 8.48 16.86
C PHE A 138 -3.72 7.03 16.99
N THR A 139 -2.54 6.77 17.55
CA THR A 139 -2.00 5.42 17.75
C THR A 139 -2.99 4.49 18.47
N PRO A 140 -3.67 4.87 19.57
CA PRO A 140 -4.61 3.98 20.25
C PRO A 140 -5.77 3.52 19.35
N ILE A 141 -6.34 4.43 18.56
CA ILE A 141 -7.42 4.14 17.62
C ILE A 141 -6.90 3.24 16.49
N LEU A 142 -5.71 3.53 15.95
CA LEU A 142 -5.07 2.74 14.91
C LEU A 142 -4.73 1.32 15.40
N LEU A 143 -4.28 1.17 16.65
CA LEU A 143 -3.99 -0.12 17.27
C LEU A 143 -5.27 -0.91 17.50
N PHE A 144 -6.37 -0.26 17.91
CA PHE A 144 -7.67 -0.93 18.00
C PHE A 144 -8.08 -1.56 16.66
N PHE A 145 -8.06 -0.80 15.56
CA PHE A 145 -8.35 -1.36 14.23
C PHE A 145 -7.29 -2.36 13.75
N ALA A 146 -6.02 -2.18 14.13
CA ALA A 146 -4.96 -3.15 13.83
C ALA A 146 -5.22 -4.50 14.51
N THR A 147 -5.64 -4.51 15.78
CA THR A 147 -5.97 -5.74 16.50
C THR A 147 -7.22 -6.41 15.92
N LEU A 148 -8.24 -5.65 15.52
CA LEU A 148 -9.44 -6.20 14.89
C LEU A 148 -9.12 -6.83 13.52
N SER A 149 -8.43 -6.11 12.64
CA SER A 149 -8.00 -6.67 11.35
C SER A 149 -7.04 -7.86 11.53
N GLY A 150 -6.10 -7.77 12.47
CA GLY A 150 -5.13 -8.80 12.79
C GLY A 150 -5.76 -10.08 13.34
N THR A 151 -6.78 -9.96 14.19
CA THR A 151 -7.54 -11.12 14.69
C THR A 151 -8.33 -11.79 13.58
N MET A 152 -9.05 -11.03 12.74
CA MET A 152 -9.80 -11.59 11.62
C MET A 152 -8.90 -12.36 10.65
N THR A 153 -7.81 -11.73 10.20
CA THR A 153 -6.83 -12.34 9.30
C THR A 153 -6.10 -13.52 9.95
N GLY A 154 -5.82 -13.44 11.26
CA GLY A 154 -5.20 -14.53 12.02
C GLY A 154 -6.10 -15.76 12.15
N VAL A 155 -7.40 -15.58 12.41
CA VAL A 155 -8.39 -16.68 12.48
C VAL A 155 -8.54 -17.37 11.13
N ILE A 156 -8.63 -16.60 10.04
CA ILE A 156 -8.72 -17.16 8.69
C ILE A 156 -7.42 -17.91 8.37
N SER A 157 -6.24 -17.33 8.64
CA SER A 157 -4.95 -17.99 8.41
C SER A 157 -4.84 -19.31 9.16
N LEU A 158 -5.22 -19.34 10.44
CA LEU A 158 -5.20 -20.55 11.26
C LEU A 158 -6.14 -21.62 10.68
N SER A 159 -7.34 -21.22 10.26
CA SER A 159 -8.31 -22.12 9.66
C SER A 159 -7.82 -22.67 8.31
N THR A 160 -7.18 -21.84 7.49
CA THR A 160 -6.57 -22.26 6.22
C THR A 160 -5.45 -23.26 6.45
N MET A 161 -4.58 -23.01 7.42
CA MET A 161 -3.50 -23.94 7.79
C MET A 161 -4.04 -25.29 8.29
N ARG A 162 -5.09 -25.29 9.10
CA ARG A 162 -5.75 -26.52 9.54
C ARG A 162 -6.35 -27.30 8.37
N TYR A 163 -7.00 -26.59 7.44
CA TYR A 163 -7.55 -27.21 6.24
C TYR A 163 -6.46 -27.84 5.37
N LEU A 164 -5.33 -27.15 5.20
CA LEU A 164 -4.16 -27.66 4.46
C LEU A 164 -3.53 -28.88 5.13
N TYR A 165 -3.44 -28.90 6.45
CA TYR A 165 -2.89 -30.05 7.18
C TYR A 165 -3.81 -31.28 7.10
N ASN A 166 -5.12 -31.07 7.16
CA ASN A 166 -6.10 -32.17 7.10
C ASN A 166 -6.37 -32.68 5.68
N SER A 167 -6.09 -31.87 4.66
CA SER A 167 -6.20 -32.27 3.26
C SER A 167 -4.85 -32.83 2.83
N ASN A 168 -4.72 -34.15 2.64
CA ASN A 168 -3.59 -34.78 1.94
C ASN A 168 -3.54 -34.36 0.46
N LYS A 169 -3.48 -33.06 0.18
CA LYS A 169 -3.36 -32.53 -1.17
C LYS A 169 -1.89 -32.35 -1.49
N GLU A 170 -1.47 -33.00 -2.58
CA GLU A 170 -0.21 -32.76 -3.25
C GLU A 170 -0.07 -31.27 -3.63
N GLU A 171 1.17 -30.79 -3.60
CA GLU A 171 1.52 -29.44 -4.01
C GLU A 171 1.00 -29.20 -5.44
N LYS A 172 0.23 -28.13 -5.63
CA LYS A 172 -0.45 -27.88 -6.90
C LYS A 172 0.56 -27.55 -7.99
N ASN A 173 0.53 -28.29 -9.11
CA ASN A 173 1.25 -27.91 -10.33
C ASN A 173 0.69 -26.59 -10.87
N TRP A 174 1.51 -25.56 -10.86
CA TRP A 174 1.18 -24.23 -11.35
C TRP A 174 1.05 -24.28 -12.88
N LEU A 175 -0.16 -24.14 -13.42
CA LEU A 175 -0.39 -24.12 -14.87
C LEU A 175 0.49 -23.04 -15.52
N VAL A 176 1.23 -23.42 -16.55
CA VAL A 176 2.22 -22.60 -17.24
C VAL A 176 1.49 -21.64 -18.19
N TYR A 177 1.32 -20.38 -17.77
CA TYR A 177 1.08 -19.30 -18.71
C TYR A 177 2.42 -18.82 -19.26
N SER A 178 2.87 -19.42 -20.37
CA SER A 178 3.99 -18.89 -21.14
C SER A 178 3.48 -17.80 -22.07
N GLN A 179 3.50 -16.56 -21.58
CA GLN A 179 3.42 -15.40 -22.46
C GLN A 179 4.83 -14.80 -22.53
N GLN A 180 5.46 -14.92 -23.71
CA GLN A 180 6.67 -14.16 -24.04
C GLN A 180 6.31 -12.68 -24.00
N ILE A 181 6.67 -12.01 -22.91
CA ILE A 181 6.43 -10.58 -22.75
C ILE A 181 7.76 -9.90 -22.40
N PHE A 182 8.36 -9.36 -23.47
CA PHE A 182 9.31 -8.25 -23.56
C PHE A 182 10.64 -8.34 -22.81
N ASP A 183 11.70 -8.64 -23.57
CA ASP A 183 13.10 -8.38 -23.20
C ASP A 183 13.77 -7.22 -23.97
N ASP A 184 13.21 -6.71 -25.07
CA ASP A 184 13.96 -5.79 -25.96
C ASP A 184 13.56 -4.30 -25.94
N GLU A 185 12.52 -3.90 -25.22
CA GLU A 185 12.17 -2.47 -25.13
C GLU A 185 13.11 -1.72 -24.19
N LYS A 186 13.99 -0.89 -24.77
CA LYS A 186 14.84 0.05 -24.04
C LYS A 186 14.04 1.29 -23.65
N ILE A 187 14.17 1.69 -22.38
CA ILE A 187 13.65 2.98 -21.89
C ILE A 187 14.40 4.11 -22.61
N SER A 188 13.65 4.99 -23.29
CA SER A 188 14.24 6.15 -23.95
C SER A 188 14.79 7.15 -22.92
N LEU A 189 15.76 7.99 -23.32
CA LEU A 189 16.27 9.05 -22.44
C LEU A 189 15.16 10.01 -22.00
N GLN A 190 14.17 10.27 -22.86
CA GLN A 190 13.03 11.13 -22.57
C GLN A 190 12.13 10.56 -21.46
N ASP A 191 11.98 9.23 -21.38
CA ASP A 191 11.19 8.60 -20.33
C ASP A 191 11.88 8.72 -18.96
N TRP A 192 13.21 8.63 -18.95
CA TRP A 192 14.02 8.88 -17.76
C TRP A 192 13.89 10.31 -17.26
N THR A 193 13.99 11.29 -18.16
CA THR A 193 13.89 12.69 -17.75
C THR A 193 12.53 13.01 -17.15
N GLN A 194 11.44 12.44 -17.68
CA GLN A 194 10.09 12.62 -17.11
C GLN A 194 9.98 12.05 -15.69
N ILE A 195 10.44 10.82 -15.46
CA ILE A 195 10.36 10.18 -14.15
C ILE A 195 11.27 10.88 -13.13
N ILE A 196 12.48 11.26 -13.55
CA ILE A 196 13.43 11.96 -12.67
C ILE A 196 12.89 13.35 -12.30
N LEU A 197 12.40 14.13 -13.28
CA LEU A 197 11.83 15.45 -13.04
C LEU A 197 10.64 15.38 -12.07
N LEU A 198 9.82 14.33 -12.21
CA LEU A 198 8.76 14.05 -11.27
C LEU A 198 9.28 13.78 -9.85
N LEU A 199 10.23 12.86 -9.69
CA LEU A 199 10.76 12.53 -8.36
C LEU A 199 11.37 13.78 -7.71
N ILE A 200 12.10 14.58 -8.48
CA ILE A 200 12.66 15.86 -8.04
C ILE A 200 11.55 16.83 -7.60
N SER A 201 10.47 16.97 -8.37
CA SER A 201 9.37 17.88 -8.01
C SER A 201 8.59 17.41 -6.78
N ILE A 202 8.38 16.09 -6.59
CA ILE A 202 7.81 15.54 -5.35
C ILE A 202 8.71 15.86 -4.16
N ILE A 203 10.02 15.60 -4.27
CA ILE A 203 10.99 15.88 -3.21
C ILE A 203 11.04 17.39 -2.90
N PHE A 204 11.03 18.24 -3.92
CA PHE A 204 11.00 19.68 -3.75
C PHE A 204 9.78 20.14 -2.95
N VAL A 205 8.58 19.66 -3.31
CA VAL A 205 7.34 19.96 -2.58
C VAL A 205 7.42 19.49 -1.12
N LEU A 206 7.99 18.31 -0.86
CA LEU A 206 8.18 17.78 0.50
C LEU A 206 9.11 18.65 1.36
N VAL A 207 10.20 19.17 0.78
CA VAL A 207 11.23 19.95 1.50
C VAL A 207 10.81 21.40 1.68
N THR A 208 10.07 21.98 0.74
CA THR A 208 9.69 23.39 0.80
C THR A 208 8.80 23.70 2.02
N LYS A 209 9.22 24.70 2.80
CA LYS A 209 8.44 25.28 3.90
C LYS A 209 7.78 26.61 3.52
N ASN A 210 8.18 27.20 2.40
CA ASN A 210 7.66 28.49 1.95
C ASN A 210 6.25 28.31 1.37
N ILE A 211 5.27 29.00 1.95
CA ILE A 211 3.87 28.94 1.52
C ILE A 211 3.68 29.47 0.11
N PHE A 212 4.36 30.54 -0.28
CA PHE A 212 4.22 31.17 -1.60
C PHE A 212 4.68 30.25 -2.72
N LEU A 213 5.79 29.52 -2.50
CA LEU A 213 6.26 28.50 -3.45
C LEU A 213 5.23 27.38 -3.59
N ASN A 214 4.65 26.91 -2.48
CA ASN A 214 3.62 25.87 -2.54
C ASN A 214 2.35 26.35 -3.25
N ILE A 215 1.95 27.60 -3.07
CA ILE A 215 0.81 28.21 -3.79
C ILE A 215 1.12 28.33 -5.28
N GLY A 216 2.33 28.77 -5.64
CA GLY A 216 2.76 28.86 -7.03
C GLY A 216 2.76 27.50 -7.75
N ILE A 217 3.30 26.46 -7.09
CA ILE A 217 3.27 25.07 -7.60
C ILE A 217 1.82 24.59 -7.74
N PHE A 218 0.97 24.83 -6.73
CA PHE A 218 -0.44 24.46 -6.78
C PHE A 218 -1.12 25.07 -8.01
N PHE A 219 -0.97 26.38 -8.19
CA PHE A 219 -1.58 27.09 -9.31
C PHE A 219 -1.08 26.58 -10.66
N LEU A 220 0.23 26.40 -10.81
CA LEU A 220 0.83 25.87 -12.04
C LEU A 220 0.32 24.45 -12.36
N CYS A 221 0.35 23.55 -11.39
CA CYS A 221 -0.12 22.17 -11.59
C CYS A 221 -1.64 22.09 -11.80
N PHE A 222 -2.40 23.00 -11.19
CA PHE A 222 -3.85 23.13 -11.39
C PHE A 222 -4.17 23.62 -12.81
N LEU A 223 -3.46 24.64 -13.30
CA LEU A 223 -3.58 25.12 -14.68
C LEU A 223 -3.30 23.99 -15.68
N ILE A 224 -2.23 23.20 -15.48
CA ILE A 224 -1.94 22.04 -16.35
C ILE A 224 -3.10 21.04 -16.37
N HIS A 225 -3.77 20.80 -15.24
CA HIS A 225 -4.96 19.94 -15.21
C HIS A 225 -6.15 20.51 -15.99
N LEU A 226 -6.35 21.83 -15.95
CA LEU A 226 -7.37 22.49 -16.75
C LEU A 226 -7.09 22.29 -18.24
N PHE A 227 -5.84 22.52 -18.67
CA PHE A 227 -5.43 22.36 -20.07
C PHE A 227 -5.51 20.91 -20.56
N THR A 228 -5.14 19.94 -19.73
CA THR A 228 -5.18 18.51 -20.06
C THR A 228 -6.58 17.89 -19.94
N ARG A 229 -7.58 18.64 -19.43
CA ARG A 229 -8.96 18.18 -19.16
C ARG A 229 -9.06 16.98 -18.22
N GLN A 230 -8.13 16.83 -17.27
CA GLN A 230 -8.03 15.68 -16.36
C GLN A 230 -8.68 15.88 -14.98
N ILE A 231 -9.49 16.94 -14.81
CA ILE A 231 -10.06 17.38 -13.53
C ILE A 231 -10.84 16.27 -12.80
N ASN A 232 -11.60 15.46 -13.54
CA ASN A 232 -12.39 14.37 -12.92
C ASN A 232 -11.49 13.35 -12.20
N SER A 233 -10.35 13.00 -12.81
CA SER A 233 -9.40 12.07 -12.21
C SER A 233 -8.72 12.67 -10.96
N LEU A 234 -8.48 13.98 -10.97
CA LEU A 234 -7.94 14.71 -9.83
C LEU A 234 -8.92 14.70 -8.65
N VAL A 235 -10.20 14.99 -8.90
CA VAL A 235 -11.24 14.98 -7.85
C VAL A 235 -11.34 13.60 -7.20
N VAL A 236 -11.30 12.52 -8.00
CA VAL A 236 -11.29 11.15 -7.47
C VAL A 236 -10.04 10.90 -6.61
N SER A 237 -8.89 11.42 -7.01
CA SER A 237 -7.63 11.26 -6.25
C SER A 237 -7.64 12.03 -4.93
N ILE A 238 -8.16 13.25 -4.92
CA ILE A 238 -8.33 14.05 -3.70
C ILE A 238 -9.33 13.38 -2.74
N LYS A 239 -10.44 12.85 -3.24
CA LYS A 239 -11.43 12.12 -2.42
C LYS A 239 -10.81 10.94 -1.67
N LYS A 240 -9.90 10.19 -2.30
CA LYS A 240 -9.23 9.02 -1.69
C LYS A 240 -8.37 9.37 -0.48
N ILE A 241 -7.89 10.62 -0.39
CA ILE A 241 -7.02 11.09 0.69
C ILE A 241 -7.67 12.15 1.57
N LEU A 242 -8.96 12.44 1.37
CA LEU A 242 -9.65 13.57 1.97
C LEU A 242 -9.43 13.64 3.48
N TRP A 243 -9.55 12.50 4.16
CA TRP A 243 -9.29 12.37 5.58
C TRP A 243 -7.85 12.71 5.99
N LEU A 244 -6.85 12.29 5.21
CA LEU A 244 -5.44 12.64 5.47
C LEU A 244 -5.19 14.14 5.28
N LEU A 245 -5.86 14.76 4.30
CA LEU A 245 -5.80 16.20 4.03
C LEU A 245 -6.48 17.01 5.15
N LEU A 246 -7.66 16.60 5.58
CA LEU A 246 -8.33 17.21 6.74
C LEU A 246 -7.44 17.10 7.98
N PHE A 247 -6.88 15.92 8.20
CA PHE A 247 -5.98 15.67 9.30
C PHE A 247 -4.73 16.56 9.28
N SER A 248 -4.10 16.73 8.12
CA SER A 248 -2.90 17.55 8.00
C SER A 248 -3.16 19.03 8.27
N PHE A 249 -4.38 19.50 8.03
CA PHE A 249 -4.78 20.87 8.34
C PHE A 249 -5.17 21.04 9.82
N PHE A 250 -6.04 20.16 10.33
CA PHE A 250 -6.61 20.30 11.66
C PHE A 250 -5.64 19.93 12.79
N LEU A 251 -4.73 18.98 12.57
CA LEU A 251 -3.79 18.58 13.61
C LEU A 251 -2.86 19.74 14.02
N PRO A 252 -2.23 20.50 13.10
CA PRO A 252 -1.49 21.69 13.50
C PRO A 252 -2.37 22.77 14.09
N LEU A 253 -3.56 22.98 13.53
CA LEU A 253 -4.50 24.02 13.96
C LEU A 253 -4.85 23.90 15.46
N PHE A 254 -5.03 22.69 15.97
CA PHE A 254 -5.41 22.46 17.36
C PHE A 254 -4.25 22.30 18.34
N PHE A 255 -3.06 21.92 17.86
CA PHE A 255 -1.97 21.47 18.73
C PHE A 255 -0.68 22.30 18.62
N VAL A 256 -0.52 23.13 17.59
CA VAL A 256 0.59 24.09 17.51
C VAL A 256 0.24 25.32 18.33
N ARG A 257 1.04 25.58 19.37
CA ARG A 257 0.89 26.70 20.28
C ARG A 257 2.04 27.66 20.06
N GLY A 258 1.82 28.68 19.25
CA GLY A 258 2.78 29.74 19.00
C GLY A 258 2.13 30.96 18.34
N GLY A 259 2.65 32.15 18.65
CA GLY A 259 2.09 33.43 18.23
C GLY A 259 0.77 33.79 18.91
N ASP A 260 0.05 34.75 18.31
CA ASP A 260 -1.22 35.26 18.84
C ASP A 260 -2.33 34.21 18.81
N GLU A 261 -3.02 34.05 19.93
CA GLU A 261 -4.29 33.33 20.03
C GLU A 261 -5.41 34.23 19.49
N PHE A 262 -6.19 33.75 18.52
CA PHE A 262 -7.35 34.51 18.01
C PHE A 262 -8.69 33.95 18.51
N LEU A 263 -8.74 32.66 18.87
CA LEU A 263 -9.91 32.01 19.43
C LEU A 263 -9.49 31.02 20.51
N LYS A 264 -10.02 31.19 21.72
CA LYS A 264 -9.79 30.29 22.84
C LYS A 264 -11.11 29.80 23.38
N TYR A 265 -11.34 28.49 23.31
CA TYR A 265 -12.53 27.87 23.87
C TYR A 265 -12.15 26.64 24.68
N LYS A 266 -12.34 26.73 26.01
CA LYS A 266 -12.00 25.70 27.01
C LYS A 266 -10.55 25.18 26.83
N PHE A 267 -10.39 23.98 26.28
CA PHE A 267 -9.10 23.29 26.11
C PHE A 267 -8.46 23.49 24.74
N VAL A 268 -9.15 24.19 23.83
CA VAL A 268 -8.73 24.40 22.45
C VAL A 268 -8.42 25.87 22.22
N SER A 269 -7.16 26.16 21.89
CA SER A 269 -6.68 27.48 21.51
C SER A 269 -6.26 27.43 20.04
N LEU A 270 -6.91 28.24 19.21
CA LEU A 270 -6.55 28.42 17.81
C LEU A 270 -5.53 29.55 17.70
N THR A 271 -4.37 29.22 17.15
CA THR A 271 -3.25 30.15 16.95
C THR A 271 -3.07 30.46 15.47
N LYS A 272 -2.57 31.66 15.16
CA LYS A 272 -2.21 32.02 13.78
C LYS A 272 -1.14 31.07 13.22
N GLU A 273 -0.20 30.64 14.05
CA GLU A 273 0.87 29.72 13.65
C GLU A 273 0.33 28.32 13.32
N GLY A 274 -0.59 27.79 14.13
CA GLY A 274 -1.24 26.51 13.84
C GLY A 274 -2.03 26.52 12.55
N LEU A 275 -2.73 27.62 12.25
CA LEU A 275 -3.41 27.80 10.97
C LEU A 275 -2.41 27.83 9.80
N PHE A 276 -1.33 28.60 9.93
CA PHE A 276 -0.29 28.70 8.90
C PHE A 276 0.39 27.36 8.60
N VAL A 277 0.80 26.63 9.65
CA VAL A 277 1.42 25.30 9.52
C VAL A 277 0.44 24.29 8.93
N GLY A 278 -0.82 24.31 9.39
CA GLY A 278 -1.90 23.49 8.85
C GLY A 278 -2.09 23.72 7.34
N SER A 279 -2.15 24.98 6.92
CA SER A 279 -2.25 25.36 5.50
C SER A 279 -1.07 24.84 4.68
N ILE A 280 0.16 24.97 5.18
CA ILE A 280 1.36 24.45 4.48
C ILE A 280 1.27 22.93 4.31
N TYR A 281 0.93 22.19 5.36
CA TYR A 281 0.86 20.72 5.28
C TYR A 281 -0.26 20.24 4.34
N SER A 282 -1.45 20.85 4.40
CA SER A 282 -2.53 20.53 3.47
C SER A 282 -2.16 20.86 2.03
N LEU A 283 -1.57 22.03 1.78
CA LEU A 283 -1.20 22.45 0.43
C LEU A 283 -0.09 21.57 -0.16
N ARG A 284 0.88 21.17 0.67
CA ARG A 284 1.90 20.19 0.30
C ARG A 284 1.29 18.86 -0.13
N LEU A 285 0.35 18.30 0.65
CA LEU A 285 -0.31 17.04 0.27
C LEU A 285 -1.11 17.16 -1.02
N ILE A 286 -1.84 18.27 -1.19
CA ILE A 286 -2.57 18.56 -2.42
C ILE A 286 -1.60 18.60 -3.60
N ASN A 287 -0.49 19.32 -3.50
CA ASN A 287 0.52 19.43 -4.55
C ASN A 287 1.10 18.07 -4.94
N ILE A 288 1.45 17.22 -3.98
CA ILE A 288 1.96 15.87 -4.25
C ILE A 288 0.92 15.03 -5.01
N VAL A 289 -0.35 15.20 -4.68
CA VAL A 289 -1.43 14.39 -5.27
C VAL A 289 -1.78 14.87 -6.67
N ILE A 290 -1.79 16.18 -6.89
CA ILE A 290 -1.92 16.76 -8.23
C ILE A 290 -0.74 16.29 -9.10
N LEU A 291 0.49 16.41 -8.61
CA LEU A 291 1.69 16.02 -9.35
C LEU A 291 1.71 14.51 -9.66
N SER A 292 1.39 13.67 -8.68
CA SER A 292 1.25 12.22 -8.87
C SER A 292 0.13 11.85 -9.83
N ASN A 293 -0.96 12.61 -9.89
CA ASN A 293 -2.06 12.37 -10.82
C ASN A 293 -1.65 12.69 -12.26
N LEU A 294 -1.04 13.86 -12.50
CA LEU A 294 -0.48 14.24 -13.81
C LEU A 294 0.46 13.16 -14.32
N ALA A 295 1.38 12.73 -13.47
CA ALA A 295 2.34 11.68 -13.77
C ALA A 295 1.73 10.37 -14.23
N THR A 296 0.72 9.92 -13.48
CA THR A 296 0.05 8.66 -13.74
C THR A 296 -0.66 8.70 -15.09
N ASN A 297 -1.19 9.86 -15.46
CA ASN A 297 -1.91 10.03 -16.72
C ASN A 297 -0.96 10.30 -17.92
N MET A 298 0.21 10.90 -17.69
CA MET A 298 1.20 11.19 -18.73
C MET A 298 2.11 10.00 -19.04
N ILE A 299 2.45 9.20 -18.03
CA ILE A 299 3.38 8.08 -18.17
C ILE A 299 2.59 6.79 -18.38
N LYS A 300 2.76 6.19 -19.56
CA LYS A 300 2.19 4.89 -19.90
C LYS A 300 2.63 3.81 -18.89
N LYS A 301 1.73 2.88 -18.56
CA LYS A 301 1.99 1.83 -17.54
C LYS A 301 3.16 0.93 -17.95
N GLU A 302 3.32 0.67 -19.24
CA GLU A 302 4.42 -0.12 -19.83
C GLU A 302 5.77 0.52 -19.51
N LYS A 303 5.88 1.85 -19.61
CA LYS A 303 7.10 2.60 -19.28
C LYS A 303 7.43 2.53 -17.79
N LEU A 304 6.41 2.62 -16.93
CA LEU A 304 6.58 2.42 -15.48
C LEU A 304 7.08 1.01 -15.17
N ILE A 305 6.54 -0.02 -15.83
CA ILE A 305 7.01 -1.40 -15.68
C ILE A 305 8.48 -1.51 -16.07
N LEU A 306 8.87 -0.99 -17.23
CA LEU A 306 10.27 -1.01 -17.66
C LEU A 306 11.19 -0.29 -16.66
N PHE A 307 10.77 0.86 -16.13
CA PHE A 307 11.52 1.58 -15.10
C PHE A 307 11.69 0.73 -13.83
N ILE A 308 10.62 0.11 -13.34
CA ILE A 308 10.66 -0.73 -12.14
C ILE A 308 11.52 -1.98 -12.36
N LYS A 309 11.51 -2.58 -13.57
CA LYS A 309 12.36 -3.73 -13.91
C LYS A 309 13.85 -3.45 -13.67
N LYS A 310 14.30 -2.19 -13.74
CA LYS A 310 15.72 -1.84 -13.50
C LYS A 310 16.14 -1.92 -12.04
N PHE A 311 15.20 -1.82 -11.11
CA PHE A 311 15.46 -1.95 -9.67
C PHE A 311 15.21 -3.37 -9.16
N LEU A 312 14.56 -4.22 -9.97
CA LEU A 312 14.28 -5.61 -9.67
C LEU A 312 15.31 -6.53 -10.35
N GLY A 313 15.72 -7.59 -9.66
CA GLY A 313 16.53 -8.64 -10.29
C GLY A 313 15.75 -9.37 -11.41
N LYS A 314 16.47 -9.97 -12.37
CA LYS A 314 15.90 -10.64 -13.56
C LYS A 314 14.68 -11.52 -13.25
N LYS A 315 14.78 -12.35 -12.19
CA LYS A 315 13.71 -13.21 -11.68
C LYS A 315 12.43 -12.44 -11.32
N LEU A 316 12.53 -11.40 -10.49
CA LEU A 316 11.36 -10.61 -10.06
C LEU A 316 10.81 -9.75 -11.19
N SER A 317 11.66 -9.24 -12.08
CA SER A 317 11.26 -8.49 -13.26
C SER A 317 10.38 -9.33 -14.19
N MET A 318 10.76 -10.59 -14.45
CA MET A 318 9.96 -11.51 -15.26
C MET A 318 8.59 -11.79 -14.61
N ILE A 319 8.57 -12.03 -13.29
CA ILE A 319 7.33 -12.27 -12.55
C ILE A 319 6.41 -11.04 -12.55
N LEU A 320 6.98 -9.84 -12.35
CA LEU A 320 6.24 -8.59 -12.35
C LEU A 320 5.50 -8.38 -13.67
N VAL A 321 6.23 -8.49 -14.78
CA VAL A 321 5.70 -8.31 -16.13
C VAL A 321 4.59 -9.31 -16.41
N THR A 322 4.90 -10.60 -16.22
CA THR A 322 3.94 -11.69 -16.46
C THR A 322 2.69 -11.52 -15.58
N GLY A 323 2.88 -11.21 -14.30
CA GLY A 323 1.80 -10.98 -13.35
C GLY A 323 0.92 -9.80 -13.72
N PHE A 324 1.49 -8.68 -14.16
CA PHE A 324 0.70 -7.50 -14.55
C PHE A 324 -0.26 -7.78 -15.71
N TYR A 325 0.18 -8.50 -16.74
CA TYR A 325 -0.64 -8.80 -17.91
C TYR A 325 -1.72 -9.86 -17.62
N ILE A 326 -1.43 -10.85 -16.76
CA ILE A 326 -2.40 -11.91 -16.39
C ILE A 326 -3.41 -11.42 -15.35
N LEU A 327 -3.05 -10.42 -14.54
CA LEU A 327 -3.86 -9.95 -13.40
C LEU A 327 -5.33 -9.66 -13.72
N PRO A 328 -5.71 -8.99 -14.83
CA PRO A 328 -7.11 -8.69 -15.11
C PRO A 328 -7.98 -9.94 -15.21
N ASP A 329 -7.49 -10.99 -15.87
CA ASP A 329 -8.22 -12.24 -16.02
C ASP A 329 -8.21 -13.06 -14.73
N PHE A 330 -7.10 -13.03 -13.99
CA PHE A 330 -7.02 -13.66 -12.68
C PHE A 330 -7.98 -13.04 -11.66
N ILE A 331 -8.17 -11.71 -11.69
CA ILE A 331 -9.18 -11.03 -10.86
C ILE A 331 -10.60 -11.49 -11.24
N LYS A 332 -10.91 -11.66 -12.54
CA LYS A 332 -12.22 -12.18 -12.97
C LYS A 332 -12.44 -13.60 -12.44
N GLU A 333 -11.42 -14.46 -12.52
CA GLU A 333 -11.47 -15.82 -11.97
C GLU A 333 -11.72 -15.81 -10.46
N ILE A 334 -10.96 -15.01 -9.70
CA ILE A 334 -11.14 -14.87 -8.25
C ILE A 334 -12.54 -14.36 -7.92
N LYS A 335 -13.04 -13.33 -8.61
CA LYS A 335 -14.41 -12.84 -8.41
C LYS A 335 -15.45 -13.94 -8.65
N SER A 336 -15.28 -14.73 -9.71
CA SER A 336 -16.18 -15.86 -10.02
C SER A 336 -16.17 -16.93 -8.93
N LYS A 337 -14.99 -17.31 -8.44
CA LYS A 337 -14.85 -18.29 -7.35
C LYS A 337 -15.37 -17.76 -6.01
N LEU A 338 -15.09 -16.50 -5.67
CA LEU A 338 -15.61 -15.86 -4.46
C LEU A 338 -17.15 -15.81 -4.46
N LYS A 339 -17.80 -15.62 -5.62
CA LYS A 339 -19.28 -15.68 -5.73
C LYS A 339 -19.86 -17.06 -5.43
N ARG A 340 -19.08 -18.14 -5.56
CA ARG A 340 -19.52 -19.52 -5.26
C ARG A 340 -19.41 -19.87 -3.77
N ILE A 341 -18.75 -19.03 -2.97
CA ILE A 341 -18.63 -19.21 -1.52
C ILE A 341 -19.98 -18.86 -0.90
N SER A 342 -20.70 -19.87 -0.40
CA SER A 342 -22.02 -19.70 0.22
C SER A 342 -21.92 -19.33 1.71
N SER A 343 -20.79 -19.62 2.37
CA SER A 343 -20.57 -19.34 3.79
C SER A 343 -19.18 -18.79 4.08
N PHE A 344 -19.07 -17.92 5.09
CA PHE A 344 -17.78 -17.44 5.60
C PHE A 344 -16.84 -18.59 6.03
N LYS A 345 -17.42 -19.75 6.40
CA LYS A 345 -16.67 -20.97 6.76
C LYS A 345 -15.89 -21.57 5.58
N ASP A 346 -16.22 -21.25 4.34
CA ASP A 346 -15.55 -21.77 3.14
C ASP A 346 -14.39 -20.89 2.66
N ILE A 347 -14.24 -19.68 3.21
CA ILE A 347 -13.11 -18.77 2.90
C ILE A 347 -11.76 -19.44 3.16
N PRO A 348 -11.53 -20.15 4.29
CA PRO A 348 -10.27 -20.84 4.52
C PRO A 348 -9.94 -21.88 3.46
N LYS A 349 -10.96 -22.62 2.97
CA LYS A 349 -10.83 -23.61 1.90
C LYS A 349 -10.46 -22.94 0.57
N PHE A 350 -11.09 -21.82 0.25
CA PHE A 350 -10.74 -21.03 -0.95
C PHE A 350 -9.26 -20.68 -0.95
N PHE A 351 -8.72 -20.11 0.13
CA PHE A 351 -7.30 -19.76 0.19
C PHE A 351 -6.36 -20.98 0.19
N ALA A 352 -6.78 -22.09 0.81
CA ALA A 352 -6.02 -23.33 0.78
C ALA A 352 -5.85 -23.90 -0.64
N GLU A 353 -6.79 -23.65 -1.56
CA GLU A 353 -6.65 -24.12 -2.96
C GLU A 353 -5.55 -23.41 -3.77
N TYR A 354 -4.98 -22.34 -3.22
CA TYR A 354 -3.90 -21.54 -3.82
C TYR A 354 -2.59 -21.58 -3.01
N LEU A 355 -2.50 -22.42 -1.96
CA LEU A 355 -1.35 -22.55 -1.08
C LEU A 355 -0.90 -24.00 -0.98
#